data_AF-A0A0H3XLB7-F1
#
_entry.id   AF-A0A0H3XLB7-F1
#
_cell.length_a   1.000
_cell.length_b   1.000
_cell.length_c   1.000
_cell.angle_alpha   90.00
_cell.angle_beta   90.00
_cell.angle_gamma   90.00
#
_symmetry.space_group_name_H-M   'P 1'
#
loop_
_entity.id
_entity.type
_entity.pdbx_description
1 polymer ?
#
loop_
_entity_poly.entity_id
_entity_poly.type
_entity_poly.pdbx_seq_one_letter_code
_entity_poly.pdbx_strand_id
1 'polypeptide(L)'
;MNKVISQTKKTNHDNDCAIYVKQFRHFFKSNVIGPFNFKVTTGKMHAIIGASGSGKTVFIKSLIGGYAKHSGIIKILGKDIKDLEVKKRLVMSQNSLLFPKKYQPIIF
;
A
#
# COMPACT_ATOMS: atom_id res chain seq x y z
N MET A 1 -44.96 9.79 15.33
CA MET A 1 -44.27 9.52 14.06
C MET A 1 -43.00 10.36 14.05
N ASN A 2 -41.87 9.74 14.36
CA ASN A 2 -40.67 10.46 14.79
C ASN A 2 -39.89 10.98 13.58
N LYS A 3 -39.79 12.32 13.50
CA LYS A 3 -38.97 13.06 12.55
C LYS A 3 -37.50 12.86 12.96
N VAL A 4 -36.81 11.93 12.29
CA VAL A 4 -35.38 11.68 12.50
C VAL A 4 -34.62 12.92 12.01
N ILE A 5 -34.11 13.69 12.96
CA ILE A 5 -33.21 14.82 12.75
C ILE A 5 -31.85 14.21 12.38
N SER A 6 -31.55 14.16 11.08
CA SER A 6 -30.21 13.81 10.59
C SER A 6 -29.26 14.96 10.90
N GLN A 7 -28.59 14.88 12.05
CA GLN A 7 -27.40 15.67 12.33
C GLN A 7 -26.27 15.15 11.43
N THR A 8 -26.05 15.80 10.29
CA THR A 8 -24.90 15.51 9.43
C THR A 8 -23.64 15.98 10.16
N LYS A 9 -22.95 15.03 10.81
CA LYS A 9 -21.66 15.23 11.46
C LYS A 9 -20.68 15.89 10.47
N LYS A 10 -20.06 16.99 10.88
CA LYS A 10 -18.85 17.56 10.26
C LYS A 10 -17.82 16.44 10.04
N THR A 11 -17.56 16.06 8.80
CA THR A 11 -16.51 15.09 8.46
C THR A 11 -15.20 15.83 8.21
N ASN A 12 -14.28 15.71 9.15
CA ASN A 12 -12.91 16.21 9.04
C ASN A 12 -12.22 15.60 7.81
N HIS A 13 -11.77 16.46 6.88
CA HIS A 13 -11.23 16.10 5.56
C HIS A 13 -9.89 15.32 5.56
N ASP A 14 -9.28 15.05 6.71
CA ASP A 14 -8.06 14.23 6.81
C ASP A 14 -8.33 12.71 6.87
N ASN A 15 -9.59 12.30 7.10
CA ASN A 15 -9.97 10.88 7.12
C ASN A 15 -10.08 10.24 5.72
N ASP A 16 -9.93 11.01 4.65
CA ASP A 16 -10.14 10.54 3.28
C ASP A 16 -8.86 9.95 2.64
N CYS A 17 -7.75 9.81 3.37
CA CYS A 17 -6.49 9.31 2.83
C CYS A 17 -6.27 7.82 3.13
N ALA A 18 -6.45 6.97 2.11
CA ALA A 18 -6.22 5.53 2.23
C ALA A 18 -4.73 5.18 2.24
N ILE A 19 -3.94 5.80 1.35
CA ILE A 19 -2.51 5.54 1.21
C ILE A 19 -1.78 6.87 1.10
N TYR A 20 -0.77 7.06 1.94
CA TYR A 20 0.08 8.24 1.93
C TYR A 20 1.54 7.83 1.78
N VAL A 21 2.21 8.41 0.79
CA VAL A 21 3.61 8.15 0.49
C VAL A 21 4.35 9.48 0.39
N LYS A 22 5.42 9.64 1.17
CA LYS A 22 6.27 10.83 1.18
C LYS A 22 7.72 10.45 0.93
N GLN A 23 8.33 11.12 -0.06
CA GLN A 23 9.73 10.95 -0.47
C GLN A 23 10.13 9.48 -0.67
N PHE A 24 9.28 8.72 -1.37
CA PHE A 24 9.59 7.33 -1.69
C PHE A 24 10.80 7.25 -2.60
N ARG A 25 11.78 6.44 -2.20
CA ARG A 25 12.90 6.02 -3.07
C ARG A 25 13.13 4.53 -2.92
N HIS A 26 13.36 3.84 -4.03
CA HIS A 26 13.79 2.43 -4.02
C HIS A 26 15.14 2.31 -4.71
N PHE A 27 16.09 1.64 -4.05
CA PHE A 27 17.48 1.57 -4.49
C PHE A 27 17.79 0.22 -5.14
N PHE A 28 18.36 0.25 -6.35
CA PHE A 28 18.99 -0.88 -7.03
C PHE A 28 20.52 -0.71 -7.02
N LYS A 29 21.24 -1.69 -7.57
CA LYS A 29 22.71 -1.61 -7.68
C LYS A 29 23.19 -0.40 -8.47
N SER A 30 22.50 -0.04 -9.55
CA SER A 30 22.91 1.02 -10.48
C SER A 30 21.86 2.10 -10.71
N ASN A 31 20.67 1.98 -10.12
CA ASN A 31 19.53 2.86 -10.42
C ASN A 31 18.69 3.13 -9.16
N VAL A 32 17.94 4.23 -9.17
CA VAL A 32 17.00 4.60 -8.12
C VAL A 32 15.65 4.94 -8.73
N ILE A 33 14.57 4.40 -8.16
CA ILE A 33 13.20 4.86 -8.45
C ILE A 33 12.86 5.95 -7.45
N GLY A 34 12.36 7.09 -7.91
CA GLY A 34 12.01 8.25 -7.08
C GLY A 34 13.08 9.36 -7.10
N PRO A 35 12.96 10.41 -6.25
CA PRO A 35 11.94 10.59 -5.22
C PRO A 35 10.57 10.98 -5.78
N PHE A 36 9.50 10.50 -5.16
CA PHE A 36 8.16 11.06 -5.41
C PHE A 36 7.26 10.97 -4.17
N ASN A 37 6.18 11.75 -4.21
CA ASN A 37 5.07 11.68 -3.25
C ASN A 37 3.85 11.10 -3.97
N PHE A 38 3.04 10.33 -3.24
CA PHE A 38 1.83 9.73 -3.78
C PHE A 38 0.76 9.66 -2.71
N LYS A 39 -0.50 9.95 -3.08
CA LYS A 39 -1.65 9.93 -2.18
C LYS A 39 -2.80 9.23 -2.88
N VAL A 40 -3.44 8.29 -2.19
CA VAL A 40 -4.68 7.63 -2.63
C VAL A 40 -5.77 8.06 -1.67
N THR A 41 -6.83 8.64 -2.23
CA THR A 41 -8.03 8.93 -1.44
C THR A 41 -8.96 7.73 -1.39
N THR A 42 -9.69 7.57 -0.28
CA THR A 42 -10.72 6.55 -0.12
C THR A 42 -11.84 6.72 -1.15
N GLY A 43 -12.52 5.63 -1.52
CA GLY A 43 -13.70 5.67 -2.40
C GLY A 43 -13.44 6.02 -3.87
N LYS A 44 -12.19 6.11 -4.32
CA LYS A 44 -11.84 6.40 -5.72
C LYS A 44 -10.91 5.35 -6.31
N MET A 45 -11.15 4.99 -7.58
CA MET A 45 -10.23 4.18 -8.36
C MET A 45 -9.03 5.03 -8.81
N HIS A 46 -7.82 4.47 -8.67
CA HIS A 46 -6.58 5.12 -9.10
C HIS A 46 -5.82 4.17 -10.02
N ALA A 47 -5.22 4.71 -11.08
CA ALA A 47 -4.38 3.95 -12.02
C ALA A 47 -2.92 4.44 -11.92
N ILE A 48 -1.98 3.50 -12.02
CA ILE A 48 -0.54 3.80 -12.11
C ILE A 48 -0.08 3.47 -13.54
N ILE A 49 0.34 4.49 -14.29
CA ILE A 49 0.68 4.38 -15.71
C ILE A 49 2.12 4.88 -15.93
N GLY A 50 2.81 4.34 -16.92
CA GLY A 50 4.16 4.77 -17.30
C GLY A 50 4.89 3.74 -18.17
N ALA A 51 6.04 4.12 -18.73
CA ALA A 51 6.86 3.27 -19.59
C ALA A 51 7.36 1.98 -18.89
N SER A 52 7.70 0.94 -19.66
CA SER A 52 8.36 -0.25 -19.10
C SER A 52 9.65 0.15 -18.38
N GLY A 53 9.94 -0.49 -17.23
CA GLY A 53 11.11 -0.15 -16.41
C GLY A 53 10.97 1.09 -15.52
N SER A 54 9.89 1.87 -15.62
CA SER A 54 9.71 3.09 -14.80
C SER A 54 9.52 2.86 -13.29
N GLY A 55 9.45 1.60 -12.85
CA GLY A 55 9.36 1.26 -11.43
C GLY A 55 7.97 1.00 -10.86
N LYS A 56 6.92 0.92 -11.70
CA LYS A 56 5.52 0.70 -11.25
C LYS A 56 5.35 -0.55 -10.39
N THR A 57 5.79 -1.71 -10.89
CA THR A 57 5.71 -2.98 -10.16
C THR A 57 6.52 -2.95 -8.87
N VAL A 58 7.67 -2.27 -8.87
CA VAL A 58 8.54 -2.13 -7.70
C VAL A 58 7.86 -1.27 -6.64
N PHE A 59 7.23 -0.16 -7.04
CA PHE A 59 6.46 0.69 -6.16
C PHE A 59 5.26 -0.07 -5.54
N ILE A 60 4.46 -0.77 -6.35
CA ILE A 60 3.34 -1.57 -5.87
C ILE A 60 3.82 -2.66 -4.89
N LYS A 61 4.90 -3.39 -5.24
CA LYS A 61 5.49 -4.40 -4.35
C LYS A 61 6.01 -3.82 -3.05
N SER A 62 6.61 -2.62 -3.08
CA SER A 62 7.06 -1.92 -1.86
C SER A 62 5.87 -1.54 -0.98
N LEU A 63 4.77 -1.06 -1.59
CA LEU A 63 3.55 -0.66 -0.90
C LEU A 63 2.84 -1.83 -0.19
N ILE A 64 2.93 -3.04 -0.73
CA ILE A 64 2.36 -4.25 -0.09
C ILE A 64 3.39 -4.99 0.79
N GLY A 65 4.56 -4.40 1.06
CA GLY A 65 5.59 -4.98 1.92
C GLY A 65 6.42 -6.11 1.29
N GLY A 66 6.37 -6.28 -0.03
CA GLY A 66 7.16 -7.26 -0.79
C GLY A 66 8.62 -6.85 -1.03
N TYR A 67 8.96 -5.56 -0.88
CA TYR A 67 10.35 -5.07 -0.90
C TYR A 67 10.63 -4.19 0.30
N ALA A 68 11.71 -4.49 1.04
CA ALA A 68 12.12 -3.70 2.22
C ALA A 68 13.16 -2.61 1.89
N LYS A 69 13.77 -2.63 0.69
CA LYS A 69 14.84 -1.70 0.29
C LYS A 69 14.30 -0.38 -0.27
N HIS A 70 13.53 0.34 0.52
CA HIS A 70 13.06 1.68 0.19
C HIS A 70 13.22 2.67 1.35
N SER A 71 13.35 3.96 1.03
CA SER A 71 13.33 5.07 1.99
C SER A 71 12.04 5.88 1.86
N GLY A 72 11.83 6.78 2.82
CA GLY A 72 10.63 7.62 2.89
C GLY A 72 9.60 7.07 3.87
N ILE A 73 8.40 7.65 3.82
CA ILE A 73 7.28 7.32 4.69
C ILE A 73 6.17 6.71 3.83
N ILE A 74 5.66 5.56 4.25
CA ILE A 74 4.49 4.91 3.66
C ILE A 74 3.50 4.66 4.79
N LYS A 75 2.32 5.26 4.70
CA LYS A 75 1.21 5.02 5.62
C LYS A 75 0.01 4.44 4.88
N ILE A 76 -0.61 3.43 5.46
CA ILE A 76 -1.84 2.81 5.00
C ILE A 76 -2.88 3.00 6.10
N LEU A 77 -4.00 3.64 5.77
CA LEU A 77 -5.05 3.98 6.73
C LEU A 77 -4.50 4.69 7.98
N GLY A 78 -3.58 5.63 7.77
CA GLY A 78 -2.93 6.41 8.82
C GLY A 78 -1.80 5.70 9.58
N LYS A 79 -1.64 4.37 9.44
CA LYS A 79 -0.60 3.58 10.11
C LYS A 79 0.63 3.40 9.23
N ASP A 80 1.83 3.51 9.80
CA ASP A 80 3.07 3.26 9.06
C ASP A 80 3.19 1.78 8.66
N ILE A 81 3.66 1.49 7.44
CA ILE A 81 3.82 0.11 6.95
C ILE A 81 4.82 -0.71 7.77
N LYS A 82 5.74 -0.05 8.49
CA LYS A 82 6.69 -0.69 9.41
C LYS A 82 6.03 -1.19 10.69
N ASP A 83 4.81 -0.74 10.99
CA ASP A 83 4.03 -1.24 12.11
C ASP A 83 3.71 -2.74 11.92
N LEU A 84 3.99 -3.54 12.95
CA LEU A 84 3.79 -4.98 12.97
C LEU A 84 2.33 -5.38 12.67
N GLU A 85 1.35 -4.57 13.07
CA GLU A 85 -0.06 -4.83 12.78
C GLU A 85 -0.38 -4.67 11.29
N VAL A 86 0.19 -3.65 10.64
CA VAL A 86 0.03 -3.41 9.20
C VAL A 86 0.76 -4.48 8.41
N LYS A 87 1.99 -4.83 8.84
CA LYS A 87 2.78 -5.88 8.22
C LYS A 87 2.05 -7.23 8.24
N LYS A 88 1.39 -7.61 9.34
CA LYS A 88 0.57 -8.83 9.40
C LYS A 88 -0.57 -8.80 8.37
N ARG A 89 -1.28 -7.68 8.21
CA ARG A 89 -2.40 -7.55 7.26
C ARG A 89 -1.97 -7.57 5.80
N LEU A 90 -0.80 -7.01 5.47
CA LEU A 90 -0.29 -6.97 4.09
C LEU A 90 0.48 -8.25 3.70
N VAL A 91 1.27 -8.80 4.62
CA VAL A 91 2.07 -10.01 4.37
C VAL A 91 1.20 -11.27 4.28
N MET A 92 0.03 -11.29 4.93
CA MET A 92 -0.92 -12.41 4.83
C MET A 92 -1.48 -12.62 3.42
N SER A 93 -1.30 -11.69 2.46
CA SER A 93 -1.74 -11.91 1.07
C SER A 93 -0.68 -12.52 0.15
N GLN A 94 0.61 -12.49 0.51
CA GLN A 94 1.68 -12.99 -0.36
C GLN A 94 2.08 -14.45 -0.04
N ASN A 95 1.83 -14.92 1.19
CA ASN A 95 2.19 -16.28 1.63
C ASN A 95 1.01 -17.12 2.15
N SER A 96 -0.25 -16.69 1.99
CA SER A 96 -1.39 -17.60 2.18
C SER A 96 -1.79 -18.30 0.88
N LEU A 97 -0.80 -18.78 0.13
CA LEU A 97 -0.99 -20.05 -0.59
C LEU A 97 -1.00 -21.14 0.47
N LEU A 98 -2.10 -21.22 1.23
CA LEU A 98 -2.48 -22.45 1.93
C LEU A 98 -2.90 -23.45 0.85
N PHE A 99 -1.94 -23.90 0.04
CA PHE A 99 -2.11 -25.18 -0.63
C PHE A 99 -2.21 -26.22 0.48
N PRO A 100 -3.23 -27.11 0.45
CA PRO A 100 -3.21 -28.30 1.28
C PRO A 100 -1.82 -28.94 1.16
N LYS A 101 -1.25 -29.48 2.24
CA LYS A 101 0.11 -30.06 2.27
C LYS A 101 0.43 -31.01 1.09
N LYS A 102 -0.59 -31.53 0.40
CA LYS A 102 -0.51 -32.37 -0.80
C LYS A 102 -0.14 -31.63 -2.11
N TYR A 103 -0.12 -30.29 -2.15
CA TYR A 103 0.07 -29.51 -3.38
C TYR A 103 1.13 -28.40 -3.26
N GLN A 104 2.18 -28.59 -2.45
CA GLN A 104 3.33 -27.69 -2.52
C GLN A 104 4.17 -28.04 -3.75
N PRO A 105 4.36 -27.11 -4.72
CA PRO A 105 5.23 -27.39 -5.86
C PRO A 105 6.68 -27.49 -5.40
N ILE A 106 7.38 -28.51 -5.88
CA ILE A 106 8.83 -28.65 -5.72
C ILE A 106 9.47 -27.56 -6.58
N ILE A 107 10.13 -26.60 -5.94
CA ILE A 107 10.92 -25.58 -6.61
C ILE A 107 12.33 -26.15 -6.79
N PHE A 108 12.76 -26.33 -8.05
CA PHE A 108 14.13 -26.67 -8.41
C PHE A 108 15.08 -25.49 -8.18
#